data_AF-A0A9E0LQ54-F1
#
_entry.id   AF-A0A9E0LQ54-F1
#
_cell.length_a   1.000
_cell.length_b   1.000
_cell.length_c   1.000
_cell.angle_alpha   90.00
_cell.angle_beta   90.00
_cell.angle_gamma   90.00
#
_symmetry.space_group_name_H-M   'P 1'
#
loop_
_entity.id
_entity.type
_entity.pdbx_description
1 polymer ?
#
loop_
_entity_poly.entity_id
_entity_poly.type
_entity_poly.pdbx_seq_one_letter_code
_entity_poly.pdbx_strand_id
1 'polypeptide(L)' 'MSEKRMKHKKVKGIKKHGFMSRNKTHSGKAVLKRRRLKGRKKLAPSK' A
#
# COMPACT_ATOMS: atom_id res chain seq x y z
N MET A 1 14.14 15.81 22.36
CA MET A 1 13.60 15.70 20.99
C MET A 1 13.97 14.34 20.42
N SER A 2 13.09 13.33 20.54
CA SER A 2 13.43 11.95 20.15
C SER A 2 13.61 11.82 18.63
N GLU A 3 14.61 11.07 18.19
CA GLU A 3 14.83 10.78 16.77
C GLU A 3 13.54 10.25 16.10
N LYS A 4 13.18 10.85 14.96
CA LYS A 4 12.00 10.47 14.18
C LYS A 4 12.18 9.04 13.68
N ARG A 5 11.44 8.07 14.24
CA ARG A 5 11.45 6.61 13.92
C ARG A 5 10.89 6.27 12.52
N MET A 6 11.25 7.05 11.53
CA MET A 6 10.62 7.08 10.22
C MET A 6 11.70 7.11 9.14
N LYS A 7 12.59 6.11 9.16
CA LYS A 7 13.53 5.84 8.06
C LYS A 7 12.76 5.21 6.88
N HIS A 8 12.11 6.06 6.08
CA HIS A 8 11.28 5.65 4.95
C HIS A 8 12.14 5.31 3.73
N LYS A 9 12.30 4.01 3.44
CA LYS A 9 12.85 3.56 2.16
C LYS A 9 11.71 3.34 1.16
N LYS A 10 11.69 4.08 0.04
CA LYS A 10 10.65 3.99 -1.01
C LYS A 10 10.38 2.55 -1.45
N VAL A 11 11.45 1.78 -1.67
CA VAL A 11 11.37 0.34 -2.05
C VAL A 11 10.65 -0.50 -1.00
N LYS A 12 10.92 -0.27 0.29
CA LYS A 12 10.25 -1.01 1.38
C LYS A 12 8.76 -0.72 1.41
N GLY A 13 8.35 0.53 1.14
CA GLY A 13 6.95 0.92 1.05
C GLY A 13 6.20 0.21 -0.09
N ILE A 14 6.80 0.15 -1.27
CA ILE A 14 6.20 -0.50 -2.45
C ILE A 14 6.11 -2.01 -2.25
N LYS A 15 7.17 -2.66 -1.73
CA LYS A 15 7.14 -4.11 -1.46
C LYS A 15 6.05 -4.49 -0.43
N LYS A 16 5.87 -3.67 0.61
CA LYS A 16 4.89 -3.95 1.67
C LYS A 16 3.45 -3.56 1.30
N HIS A 17 3.26 -2.49 0.54
CA HIS A 17 1.93 -1.88 0.38
C HIS A 17 1.49 -1.67 -1.06
N GLY A 18 2.37 -1.90 -2.03
CA GLY A 18 2.11 -1.73 -3.45
C GLY A 18 1.07 -2.71 -4.01
N PHE A 19 0.64 -2.46 -5.23
CA PHE A 19 -0.47 -3.17 -5.86
C PHE A 19 -0.26 -4.69 -5.92
N MET A 20 0.92 -5.14 -6.37
CA MET A 20 1.23 -6.56 -6.47
C MET A 20 1.15 -7.27 -5.10
N SER A 21 1.65 -6.63 -4.05
CA SER A 21 1.61 -7.16 -2.69
C SER A 21 0.17 -7.31 -2.18
N ARG A 22 -0.69 -6.33 -2.48
CA ARG A 22 -2.12 -6.42 -2.17
C ARG A 22 -2.82 -7.49 -3.01
N ASN A 23 -2.48 -7.65 -4.29
CA ASN A 23 -3.13 -8.64 -5.15
C ASN A 23 -2.72 -10.09 -4.83
N LYS A 24 -1.57 -10.31 -4.17
CA LYS A 24 -1.08 -11.65 -3.82
C LYS A 24 -1.95 -12.37 -2.80
N THR A 25 -2.57 -11.65 -1.86
CA THR A 25 -3.32 -12.24 -0.74
C THR A 25 -4.82 -12.01 -0.87
N HIS A 26 -5.64 -12.92 -0.35
CA HIS A 26 -7.10 -12.77 -0.37
C HIS A 26 -7.55 -11.47 0.31
N SER A 27 -7.02 -11.20 1.50
CA SER A 27 -7.31 -9.97 2.26
C SER A 27 -6.87 -8.71 1.51
N GLY A 28 -5.74 -8.74 0.82
CA GLY A 28 -5.26 -7.61 0.02
C GLY A 28 -6.12 -7.35 -1.21
N LYS A 29 -6.64 -8.39 -1.89
CA LYS A 29 -7.64 -8.24 -2.97
C LYS A 29 -8.91 -7.58 -2.45
N ALA A 30 -9.38 -7.96 -1.26
CA ALA A 30 -10.55 -7.34 -0.62
C ALA A 30 -10.30 -5.84 -0.32
N VAL A 31 -9.09 -5.46 0.09
CA VAL A 31 -8.70 -4.05 0.26
C VAL A 31 -8.81 -3.31 -1.07
N LEU A 32 -8.26 -3.85 -2.16
CA LEU A 32 -8.33 -3.23 -3.49
C LEU A 32 -9.80 -3.08 -3.94
N LYS A 33 -10.65 -4.09 -3.72
CA LYS A 33 -12.08 -4.04 -4.01
C LYS A 33 -12.76 -2.89 -3.26
N ARG A 34 -12.57 -2.80 -1.94
CA ARG A 34 -13.14 -1.68 -1.14
C ARG A 34 -12.66 -0.31 -1.61
N ARG A 35 -11.38 -0.19 -2.02
CA ARG A 35 -10.83 1.07 -2.52
C ARG A 35 -11.40 1.47 -3.87
N ARG A 36 -11.67 0.50 -4.76
CA ARG A 36 -12.37 0.73 -6.03
C ARG A 36 -13.81 1.15 -5.81
N LEU A 37 -14.54 0.45 -4.93
CA LEU A 37 -15.94 0.79 -4.60
C LEU A 37 -16.06 2.19 -4.02
N LYS A 38 -15.08 2.62 -3.20
CA LYS A 38 -15.03 4.00 -2.70
C LYS A 38 -14.64 5.04 -3.77
N GLY A 39 -14.23 4.64 -4.97
CA GLY A 39 -13.79 5.56 -6.03
C GLY A 39 -12.42 6.19 -5.79
N ARG A 40 -11.52 5.53 -5.05
CA ARG A 40 -10.17 6.09 -4.81
C ARG A 40 -9.37 6.11 -6.12
N LYS A 41 -9.02 7.31 -6.60
CA LYS A 41 -8.13 7.52 -7.78
C LYS A 41 -6.83 6.70 -7.71
N LYS A 42 -6.23 6.57 -6.52
CA LYS A 42 -5.03 5.74 -6.28
C LYS A 42 -5.37 4.56 -5.37
N LEU A 43 -5.26 3.34 -5.89
CA LEU A 43 -5.59 2.11 -5.16
C LEU A 43 -4.47 1.61 -4.25
N ALA A 44 -3.21 1.77 -4.65
CA ALA A 44 -2.04 1.42 -3.87
C ALA A 44 -0.88 2.37 -4.21
N PRO A 45 0.16 2.46 -3.36
CA PRO A 45 1.39 3.17 -3.72
C PRO A 45 2.03 2.52 -4.96
N SER A 46 2.24 3.31 -6.00
CA SER A 46 3.11 2.97 -7.14
C SER A 46 4.49 3.60 -6.94
N LYS A 47 5.46 3.19 -7.74
CA LYS A 47 6.74 3.90 -7.86
C LYS A 47 6.51 5.29 -8.43
#